data_AF-A0A1Y3VBI1-F1
#
_entry.id   AF-A0A1Y3VBI1-F1
#
_cell.length_a   1.000
_cell.length_b   1.000
_cell.length_c   1.000
_cell.angle_alpha   90.00
_cell.angle_beta   90.00
_cell.angle_gamma   90.00
#
_symmetry.space_group_name_H-M   'P 1'
#
loop_
_entity.id
_entity.type
_entity.pdbx_description
1 polymer ?
#
loop_
_entity_poly.entity_id
_entity_poly.type
_entity_poly.pdbx_seq_one_letter_code
_entity_poly.pdbx_strand_id
1 'polypeptide(L)'
;MTPTIQTFTRALLTPDLVFDKLADARAVVGADGLPKLMRTTRFADTEIEWQGHRWLLSLPLSSSAILSIERTVSRIGRLNSDWLTPCRILPGEMRWYGPSGEERRCDLLIQHLPDGISFREALGKLPTDRLLSALGELQKALRELDFAHGNLRETNLRWVGDRFIPLRYHDARFGRCEIDEPAFDALREEVLRHSDPMRVSDVETEYNPLRKLTGHRWVYPVSEGLACVEDDSGWGFVDTENRVVIPSTFHWACSFHEGRAEVETETGMGLIDRQGNWIIPPVYEIIDYDPVESNVFVRKEGLWAEFDYLGRQQSEFGEREART
;
A
#
# COMPACT_ATOMS: atom_id res chain seq x y z
N MET A 1 9.52 -28.49 -1.79
CA MET A 1 8.42 -28.03 -0.91
C MET A 1 8.99 -26.95 -0.03
N THR A 2 8.40 -25.75 -0.01
CA THR A 2 8.85 -24.62 0.80
C THR A 2 8.07 -24.57 2.11
N PRO A 3 8.68 -24.09 3.21
CA PRO A 3 7.98 -23.92 4.47
C PRO A 3 6.82 -22.95 4.33
N THR A 4 5.70 -23.26 4.98
CA THR A 4 4.52 -22.39 4.97
C THR A 4 4.65 -21.29 6.01
N ILE A 5 3.85 -20.23 5.86
CA ILE A 5 3.75 -19.17 6.88
C ILE A 5 3.33 -19.76 8.23
N GLN A 6 2.40 -20.72 8.24
CA GLN A 6 1.97 -21.37 9.49
C GLN A 6 3.10 -22.15 10.17
N THR A 7 3.95 -22.82 9.39
CA THR A 7 5.17 -23.48 9.89
C THR A 7 6.09 -22.46 10.55
N PHE A 8 6.26 -21.30 9.93
CA PHE A 8 7.12 -20.24 10.44
C PHE A 8 6.54 -19.54 11.68
N THR A 9 5.23 -19.28 11.72
CA THR A 9 4.56 -18.76 12.93
C THR A 9 4.78 -19.70 14.12
N ARG A 10 4.65 -21.01 13.90
CA ARG A 10 4.93 -22.01 14.95
C ARG A 10 6.39 -22.03 15.36
N ALA A 11 7.31 -21.93 14.40
CA ALA A 11 8.75 -21.85 14.66
C ALA A 11 9.11 -20.67 15.57
N LEU A 12 8.49 -19.51 15.33
CA LEU A 12 8.70 -18.29 16.13
C LEU A 12 8.13 -18.38 17.55
N LEU A 13 7.16 -19.27 17.79
CA LEU A 13 6.59 -19.53 19.13
C LEU A 13 7.44 -20.52 19.93
N THR A 14 8.22 -21.39 19.27
CA THR A 14 9.11 -22.38 19.89
C THR A 14 10.51 -22.34 19.25
N PRO A 15 11.25 -21.22 19.39
CA PRO A 15 12.50 -20.98 18.69
C PRO A 15 13.61 -21.97 19.08
N ASP A 16 13.64 -22.42 20.34
CA ASP A 16 14.62 -23.34 20.91
C ASP A 16 14.62 -24.74 20.27
N LEU A 17 13.44 -25.18 19.81
CA LEU A 17 13.27 -26.49 19.18
C LEU A 17 13.55 -26.45 17.67
N VAL A 18 13.44 -25.28 17.06
CA VAL A 18 13.30 -25.13 15.61
C VAL A 18 14.50 -24.41 14.98
N PHE A 19 15.06 -23.41 15.66
CA PHE A 19 16.21 -22.67 15.17
C PHE A 19 17.51 -23.20 15.77
N ASP A 20 18.62 -23.03 15.04
CA ASP A 20 19.94 -23.45 15.50
C ASP A 20 20.67 -22.30 16.22
N LYS A 21 20.81 -21.14 15.58
CA LYS A 21 21.46 -19.94 16.14
C LYS A 21 20.47 -19.01 16.81
N LEU A 22 19.24 -18.96 16.32
CA LEU A 22 18.16 -18.10 16.82
C LEU A 22 17.32 -18.77 17.91
N ALA A 23 17.87 -19.76 18.62
CA ALA A 23 17.17 -20.54 19.65
C ALA A 23 16.63 -19.67 20.81
N ASP A 24 17.30 -18.57 21.12
CA ASP A 24 16.95 -17.59 22.15
C ASP A 24 16.26 -16.33 21.60
N ALA A 25 15.98 -16.28 20.30
CA ALA A 25 15.30 -15.15 19.68
C ALA A 25 13.84 -15.06 20.10
N ARG A 26 13.32 -13.84 20.27
CA ARG A 26 11.92 -13.59 20.64
C ARG A 26 11.24 -12.78 19.55
N ALA A 27 10.15 -13.31 18.99
CA ALA A 27 9.38 -12.56 18.01
C ALA A 27 8.59 -11.42 18.69
N VAL A 28 8.49 -10.28 17.99
CA VAL A 28 7.61 -9.19 18.39
C VAL A 28 6.17 -9.60 18.12
N VAL A 29 5.36 -9.67 19.17
CA VAL A 29 3.97 -10.13 19.10
C VAL A 29 2.97 -8.98 19.01
N GLY A 30 1.81 -9.28 18.43
CA GLY A 30 0.63 -8.43 18.44
C GLY A 30 -0.10 -8.43 19.78
N ALA A 31 -1.20 -7.67 19.84
CA ALA A 31 -2.09 -7.66 21.00
C ALA A 31 -2.77 -9.03 21.25
N ASP A 32 -2.80 -9.88 20.23
CA ASP A 32 -3.27 -11.25 20.23
C ASP A 32 -2.22 -12.27 20.71
N GLY A 33 -0.99 -11.81 21.02
CA GLY A 33 0.10 -12.68 21.43
C GLY A 33 0.73 -13.49 20.30
N LEU A 34 0.33 -13.26 19.04
CA LEU A 34 0.94 -13.92 17.87
C LEU A 34 2.03 -13.06 17.24
N PRO A 35 3.08 -13.66 16.65
CA PRO A 35 4.11 -12.92 15.93
C PRO A 35 3.51 -12.04 14.83
N LYS A 36 3.88 -10.76 14.80
CA LYS A 36 3.48 -9.87 13.70
C LYS A 36 4.24 -10.29 12.44
N LEU A 37 3.49 -10.74 11.45
CA LEU A 37 4.02 -11.21 10.17
C LEU A 37 3.56 -10.27 9.05
N MET A 38 4.50 -9.87 8.19
CA MET A 38 4.22 -9.19 6.95
C MET A 38 4.58 -10.11 5.79
N ARG A 39 3.62 -10.42 4.93
CA ARG A 39 3.84 -11.26 3.76
C ARG A 39 4.10 -10.41 2.53
N THR A 40 5.12 -10.78 1.76
CA THR A 40 5.31 -10.37 0.36
C THR A 40 5.15 -11.59 -0.55
N THR A 41 5.26 -11.39 -1.87
CA THR A 41 5.21 -12.49 -2.85
C THR A 41 6.32 -13.52 -2.63
N ARG A 42 7.49 -13.10 -2.14
CA ARG A 42 8.69 -13.94 -2.05
C ARG A 42 9.15 -14.23 -0.62
N PHE A 43 8.75 -13.41 0.35
CA PHE A 43 9.19 -13.54 1.73
C PHE A 43 8.04 -13.34 2.72
N ALA A 44 8.18 -13.92 3.91
CA ALA A 44 7.39 -13.56 5.09
C ALA A 44 8.33 -13.01 6.15
N ASP A 45 8.08 -11.78 6.58
CA ASP A 45 8.95 -11.04 7.49
C ASP A 45 8.33 -10.91 8.87
N THR A 46 9.18 -10.95 9.89
CA THR A 46 8.81 -10.63 11.26
C THR A 46 9.95 -9.89 11.95
N GLU A 47 9.63 -9.13 12.97
CA GLU A 47 10.63 -8.51 13.83
C GLU A 47 10.93 -9.45 15.00
N ILE A 48 12.20 -9.61 15.32
CA ILE A 48 12.67 -10.39 16.46
C ILE A 48 13.63 -9.59 17.31
N GLU A 49 13.68 -9.90 18.60
CA GLU A 49 14.74 -9.51 19.51
C GLU A 49 15.70 -10.68 19.67
N TRP A 50 16.98 -10.44 19.42
CA TRP A 50 18.02 -11.45 19.54
C TRP A 50 19.34 -10.81 19.96
N GLN A 51 19.97 -11.36 20.98
CA GLN A 51 21.21 -10.84 21.59
C GLN A 51 21.11 -9.36 22.03
N GLY A 52 19.95 -8.94 22.52
CA GLY A 52 19.72 -7.55 22.98
C GLY A 52 19.53 -6.53 21.85
N HIS A 53 19.47 -6.98 20.59
CA HIS A 53 19.23 -6.14 19.42
C HIS A 53 17.96 -6.55 18.69
N ARG A 54 17.37 -5.61 17.94
CA ARG A 54 16.24 -5.87 17.06
C ARG A 54 16.72 -6.27 15.68
N TRP A 55 16.05 -7.26 15.10
CA TRP A 55 16.34 -7.78 13.77
C TRP A 55 15.05 -7.99 13.00
N LEU A 56 15.14 -7.86 11.68
CA LEU A 56 14.12 -8.33 10.76
C LEU A 56 14.50 -9.73 10.29
N LEU A 57 13.67 -10.71 10.57
CA LEU A 57 13.82 -12.09 10.14
C LEU A 57 12.85 -12.37 8.98
N SER A 58 13.39 -12.86 7.87
CA SER A 58 12.64 -13.12 6.64
C SER A 58 12.72 -14.60 6.27
N LEU A 59 11.57 -15.24 6.15
CA LEU A 59 11.40 -16.58 5.61
C LEU A 59 11.19 -16.52 4.09
N PRO A 60 11.97 -17.23 3.27
CA PRO A 60 11.69 -17.37 1.85
C PRO A 60 10.46 -18.25 1.61
N LEU A 61 9.52 -17.77 0.78
CA LEU A 61 8.31 -18.51 0.39
C LEU A 61 8.50 -19.30 -0.92
N SER A 62 9.59 -19.05 -1.65
CA SER A 62 9.98 -19.77 -2.85
C SER A 62 11.46 -20.19 -2.81
N SER A 63 11.78 -21.31 -3.49
CA SER A 63 13.16 -21.81 -3.58
C SER A 63 14.12 -20.86 -4.29
N SER A 64 13.59 -19.94 -5.12
CA SER A 64 14.38 -18.94 -5.85
C SER A 64 14.61 -17.64 -5.08
N ALA A 65 13.88 -17.42 -3.98
CA ALA A 65 13.93 -16.17 -3.23
C ALA A 65 15.33 -15.87 -2.67
N ILE A 66 15.94 -16.84 -1.97
CA ILE A 66 17.30 -16.70 -1.43
C ILE A 66 18.34 -16.59 -2.56
N LEU A 67 18.26 -17.43 -3.59
CA LEU A 67 19.18 -17.40 -4.73
C LEU A 67 19.21 -16.03 -5.42
N SER A 68 18.07 -15.35 -5.49
CA SER A 68 17.98 -14.03 -6.12
C SER A 68 18.72 -12.94 -5.36
N ILE A 69 18.82 -13.05 -4.03
CA ILE A 69 19.39 -12.02 -3.16
C ILE A 69 20.79 -12.40 -2.64
N GLU A 70 21.21 -13.66 -2.75
CA GLU A 70 22.48 -14.18 -2.23
C GLU A 70 23.70 -13.34 -2.64
N ARG A 71 23.79 -13.00 -3.93
CA ARG A 71 24.88 -12.15 -4.47
C ARG A 71 24.84 -10.74 -3.87
N THR A 72 23.66 -10.18 -3.71
CA THR A 72 23.46 -8.85 -3.12
C THR A 72 23.86 -8.86 -1.65
N VAL A 73 23.37 -9.81 -0.86
CA VAL A 73 23.70 -9.96 0.58
C VAL A 73 25.21 -10.14 0.78
N SER A 74 25.85 -10.99 -0.02
CA SER A 74 27.30 -11.22 0.02
C SER A 74 28.11 -9.95 -0.28
N ARG A 75 27.61 -9.07 -1.15
CA ARG A 75 28.23 -7.78 -1.44
C ARG A 75 27.97 -6.77 -0.34
N ILE A 76 26.75 -6.66 0.19
CA ILE A 76 26.41 -5.77 1.31
C ILE A 76 27.31 -6.04 2.51
N GLY A 77 27.51 -7.32 2.88
CA GLY A 77 28.37 -7.68 4.01
C GLY A 77 29.86 -7.31 3.84
N ARG A 78 30.28 -6.92 2.63
CA ARG A 78 31.64 -6.44 2.32
C ARG A 78 31.72 -4.92 2.18
N LEU A 79 30.59 -4.22 2.16
CA LEU A 79 30.56 -2.76 2.11
C LEU A 79 30.81 -2.20 3.50
N ASN A 80 31.69 -1.20 3.58
CA ASN A 80 31.82 -0.36 4.76
C ASN A 80 30.96 0.89 4.54
N SER A 81 29.66 0.79 4.78
CA SER A 81 28.71 1.88 4.59
C SER A 81 27.74 1.95 5.75
N ASP A 82 27.55 3.16 6.27
CA ASP A 82 26.57 3.43 7.32
C ASP A 82 25.14 3.63 6.78
N TRP A 83 24.96 3.58 5.46
CA TRP A 83 23.68 3.76 4.77
C TRP A 83 22.91 2.46 4.55
N LEU A 84 23.58 1.31 4.66
CA LEU A 84 22.97 0.00 4.53
C LEU A 84 23.13 -0.77 5.83
N THR A 85 22.08 -1.42 6.28
CA THR A 85 22.17 -2.23 7.50
C THR A 85 22.78 -3.59 7.21
N PRO A 86 23.54 -4.14 8.15
CA PRO A 86 24.06 -5.49 8.03
C PRO A 86 22.93 -6.49 7.76
N CYS A 87 23.08 -7.25 6.68
CA CYS A 87 22.14 -8.29 6.26
C CYS A 87 22.92 -9.56 5.98
N ARG A 88 22.40 -10.72 6.42
CA ARG A 88 23.08 -12.00 6.30
C ARG A 88 22.07 -13.13 6.08
N ILE A 89 22.48 -14.12 5.30
CA ILE A 89 21.76 -15.39 5.16
C ILE A 89 22.24 -16.32 6.27
N LEU A 90 21.31 -16.98 6.94
CA LEU A 90 21.53 -18.02 7.94
C LEU A 90 21.22 -19.37 7.29
N PRO A 91 22.24 -20.11 6.81
CA PRO A 91 22.03 -21.35 6.08
C PRO A 91 21.46 -22.44 6.98
N GLY A 92 20.40 -23.09 6.53
CA GLY A 92 19.74 -24.20 7.21
C GLY A 92 19.24 -23.88 8.62
N GLU A 93 19.00 -22.60 8.91
CA GLU A 93 18.70 -22.08 10.24
C GLU A 93 17.40 -22.62 10.83
N MET A 94 16.37 -22.80 9.99
CA MET A 94 15.06 -23.31 10.43
C MET A 94 14.89 -24.78 10.07
N ARG A 95 14.68 -25.62 11.08
CA ARG A 95 14.25 -27.02 10.92
C ARG A 95 12.73 -27.10 10.80
N TRP A 96 12.22 -27.90 9.87
CA TRP A 96 10.79 -28.17 9.77
C TRP A 96 10.53 -29.55 9.19
N TYR A 97 9.37 -30.12 9.51
CA TYR A 97 8.98 -31.46 9.07
C TYR A 97 7.98 -31.38 7.93
N GLY A 98 8.27 -32.12 6.85
CA GLY A 98 7.35 -32.26 5.73
C GLY A 98 6.11 -33.09 6.09
N PRO A 99 5.10 -33.15 5.21
CA PRO A 99 3.89 -33.97 5.43
C PRO A 99 4.19 -35.45 5.66
N SER A 100 5.28 -35.96 5.09
CA SER A 100 5.76 -37.34 5.27
C SER A 100 6.72 -37.52 6.46
N GLY A 101 6.91 -36.49 7.29
CA GLY A 101 7.72 -36.57 8.50
C GLY A 101 9.23 -36.44 8.28
N GLU A 102 9.69 -36.16 7.06
CA GLU A 102 11.11 -35.90 6.79
C GLU A 102 11.54 -34.55 7.35
N GLU A 103 12.68 -34.53 8.05
CA GLU A 103 13.31 -33.29 8.49
C GLU A 103 13.88 -32.55 7.27
N ARG A 104 13.52 -31.27 7.16
CA ARG A 104 14.02 -30.36 6.15
C ARG A 104 14.58 -29.12 6.85
N ARG A 105 15.55 -28.49 6.20
CA ARG A 105 16.12 -27.23 6.65
C ARG A 105 15.84 -26.13 5.64
N CYS A 106 15.69 -24.91 6.13
CA CYS A 106 15.49 -23.73 5.32
C CYS A 106 16.44 -22.63 5.75
N ASP A 107 17.01 -21.96 4.75
CA ASP A 107 17.79 -20.75 4.96
C ASP A 107 16.85 -19.61 5.35
N LEU A 108 17.29 -18.79 6.31
CA LEU A 108 16.59 -17.56 6.69
C LEU A 108 17.46 -16.36 6.32
N LEU A 109 16.83 -15.23 6.05
CA LEU A 109 17.52 -13.96 5.90
C LEU A 109 17.30 -13.14 7.18
N ILE A 110 18.36 -12.57 7.74
CA ILE A 110 18.27 -11.69 8.90
C ILE A 110 18.96 -10.36 8.60
N GLN A 111 18.28 -9.28 8.91
CA GLN A 111 18.74 -7.91 8.72
C GLN A 111 18.71 -7.16 10.05
N HIS A 112 19.76 -6.41 10.35
CA HIS A 112 19.78 -5.57 11.55
C HIS A 112 18.74 -4.46 11.43
N LEU A 113 17.95 -4.31 12.49
CA LEU A 113 16.86 -3.34 12.54
C LEU A 113 17.25 -2.21 13.52
N PRO A 114 17.89 -1.13 13.04
CA PRO A 114 18.49 -0.09 13.89
C PRO A 114 17.43 0.69 14.67
N ASP A 115 17.74 1.12 15.90
CA ASP A 115 16.81 1.89 16.72
C ASP A 115 16.43 3.22 16.07
N GLY A 116 15.13 3.45 15.92
CA GLY A 116 14.59 4.56 15.17
C GLY A 116 13.08 4.50 15.08
N ILE A 117 12.50 5.44 14.34
CA ILE A 117 11.05 5.53 14.13
C ILE A 117 10.70 5.18 12.68
N SER A 118 9.46 4.75 12.45
CA SER A 118 8.96 4.50 11.09
C SER A 118 8.93 5.79 10.26
N PHE A 119 8.92 5.66 8.93
CA PHE A 119 8.75 6.80 8.02
C PHE A 119 7.52 7.64 8.38
N ARG A 120 6.38 6.99 8.65
CA ARG A 120 5.13 7.66 9.02
C ARG A 120 5.22 8.42 10.36
N GLU A 121 5.93 7.88 11.34
CA GLU A 121 6.17 8.60 12.60
C GLU A 121 7.14 9.78 12.40
N ALA A 122 8.10 9.65 11.49
CA ALA A 122 9.03 10.72 11.14
C ALA A 122 8.30 11.90 10.48
N LEU A 123 7.39 11.61 9.54
CA LEU A 123 6.52 12.61 8.90
C LEU A 123 5.76 13.48 9.92
N GLY A 124 5.25 12.89 11.01
CA GLY A 124 4.50 13.62 12.04
C GLY A 124 5.35 14.32 13.10
N LYS A 125 6.68 14.12 13.13
CA LYS A 125 7.57 14.63 14.19
C LYS A 125 8.66 15.58 13.69
N LEU A 126 8.99 15.54 12.41
CA LEU A 126 10.17 16.21 11.86
C LEU A 126 9.77 17.20 10.76
N PRO A 127 10.55 18.28 10.60
CA PRO A 127 10.24 19.27 9.59
C PRO A 127 10.55 18.73 8.19
N THR A 128 9.76 19.20 7.23
CA THR A 128 9.69 18.72 5.85
C THR A 128 11.00 18.84 5.10
N ASP A 129 11.63 20.00 5.18
CA ASP A 129 12.92 20.30 4.57
C ASP A 129 13.98 19.28 5.02
N ARG A 130 13.98 18.91 6.30
CA ARG A 130 14.87 17.90 6.84
C ARG A 130 14.60 16.51 6.27
N LEU A 131 13.33 16.12 6.13
CA LEU A 131 12.96 14.83 5.56
C LEU A 131 13.32 14.75 4.07
N LEU A 132 13.07 15.81 3.31
CA LEU A 132 13.43 15.91 1.90
C LEU A 132 14.96 15.89 1.70
N SER A 133 15.70 16.62 2.54
CA SER A 133 17.17 16.60 2.53
C SER A 133 17.69 15.19 2.80
N ALA A 134 17.18 14.51 3.83
CA ALA A 134 17.58 13.15 4.16
C ALA A 134 17.24 12.13 3.04
N LEU A 135 16.12 12.29 2.34
CA LEU A 135 15.80 11.49 1.15
C LEU A 135 16.79 11.75 0.01
N GLY A 136 17.19 13.01 -0.21
CA GLY A 136 18.21 13.38 -1.18
C GLY A 136 19.59 12.80 -0.85
N GLU A 137 19.99 12.83 0.42
CA GLU A 137 21.23 12.23 0.90
C GLU A 137 21.23 10.71 0.75
N LEU A 138 20.12 10.05 1.11
CA LEU A 138 19.96 8.61 0.91
C LEU A 138 20.07 8.27 -0.58
N GLN A 139 19.35 8.99 -1.45
CA GLN A 139 19.41 8.75 -2.90
C GLN A 139 20.84 8.88 -3.43
N LYS A 140 21.56 9.94 -3.03
CA LYS A 140 22.95 10.15 -3.41
C LYS A 140 23.83 8.99 -2.93
N ALA A 141 23.69 8.58 -1.68
CA ALA A 141 24.47 7.48 -1.11
C ALA A 141 24.20 6.15 -1.83
N LEU A 142 22.95 5.83 -2.16
CA LEU A 142 22.62 4.61 -2.92
C LEU A 142 23.22 4.63 -4.33
N ARG A 143 23.22 5.78 -5.01
CA ARG A 143 23.88 5.95 -6.32
C ARG A 143 25.39 5.77 -6.22
N GLU A 144 26.05 6.34 -5.22
CA GLU A 144 27.50 6.18 -5.00
C GLU A 144 27.89 4.72 -4.72
N LEU A 145 27.02 3.96 -4.05
CA LEU A 145 27.19 2.53 -3.79
C LEU A 145 26.85 1.65 -5.00
N ASP A 146 26.36 2.23 -6.10
CA ASP A 146 25.76 1.52 -7.23
C ASP A 146 24.72 0.49 -6.76
N PHE A 147 23.88 0.89 -5.80
CA PHE A 147 22.90 0.04 -5.14
C PHE A 147 21.48 0.47 -5.52
N ALA A 148 20.70 -0.48 -6.02
CA ALA A 148 19.26 -0.32 -6.25
C ALA A 148 18.50 -1.18 -5.24
N HIS A 149 17.58 -0.58 -4.50
CA HIS A 149 16.70 -1.27 -3.58
C HIS A 149 15.60 -2.06 -4.31
N GLY A 150 15.05 -1.51 -5.40
CA GLY A 150 14.05 -2.16 -6.25
C GLY A 150 12.63 -2.24 -5.66
N ASN A 151 12.41 -1.69 -4.46
CA ASN A 151 11.12 -1.68 -3.75
C ASN A 151 11.15 -0.63 -2.62
N LEU A 152 11.67 0.56 -2.93
CA LEU A 152 11.70 1.67 -2.00
C LEU A 152 10.28 2.20 -1.79
N ARG A 153 9.87 2.30 -0.53
CA ARG A 153 8.56 2.81 -0.09
C ARG A 153 8.62 3.08 1.40
N GLU A 154 7.63 3.79 1.93
CA GLU A 154 7.61 4.25 3.33
C GLU A 154 7.82 3.11 4.34
N THR A 155 7.19 1.96 4.12
CA THR A 155 7.28 0.79 5.03
C THR A 155 8.63 0.06 4.99
N ASN A 156 9.47 0.40 4.01
CA ASN A 156 10.82 -0.13 3.84
C ASN A 156 11.88 0.91 4.21
N LEU A 157 11.48 2.04 4.81
CA LEU A 157 12.38 3.06 5.32
C LEU A 157 12.20 3.23 6.83
N ARG A 158 13.32 3.44 7.51
CA ARG A 158 13.34 3.79 8.93
C ARG A 158 14.14 5.06 9.15
N TRP A 159 13.61 5.96 9.95
CA TRP A 159 14.32 7.15 10.38
C TRP A 159 15.20 6.82 11.59
N VAL A 160 16.52 7.01 11.45
CA VAL A 160 17.52 6.67 12.46
C VAL A 160 18.45 7.88 12.63
N GLY A 161 18.41 8.48 13.82
CA GLY A 161 19.15 9.71 14.10
C GLY A 161 18.63 10.88 13.25
N ASP A 162 19.34 11.16 12.16
CA ASP A 162 19.09 12.27 11.24
C ASP A 162 18.91 11.83 9.77
N ARG A 163 18.82 10.52 9.50
CA ARG A 163 18.78 9.98 8.14
C ARG A 163 17.78 8.84 7.97
N PHE A 164 17.43 8.57 6.72
CA PHE A 164 16.67 7.38 6.34
C PHE A 164 17.59 6.19 6.07
N ILE A 165 17.21 5.04 6.64
CA ILE A 165 17.88 3.76 6.45
C ILE A 165 16.91 2.79 5.77
N PRO A 166 17.28 2.22 4.60
CA PRO A 166 16.45 1.25 3.91
C PRO A 166 16.49 -0.13 4.57
N LEU A 167 15.35 -0.80 4.53
CA LEU A 167 15.08 -2.12 5.09
C LEU A 167 14.45 -3.02 4.01
N ARG A 168 14.54 -4.34 4.18
CA ARG A 168 13.97 -5.35 3.25
C ARG A 168 14.60 -5.33 1.87
N TYR A 169 15.85 -5.75 1.80
CA TYR A 169 16.63 -5.82 0.55
C TYR A 169 16.19 -6.95 -0.42
N HIS A 170 14.97 -7.45 -0.32
CA HIS A 170 14.49 -8.61 -1.08
C HIS A 170 14.62 -8.43 -2.59
N ASP A 171 14.30 -7.23 -3.08
CA ASP A 171 14.35 -6.84 -4.49
C ASP A 171 15.67 -6.14 -4.87
N ALA A 172 16.60 -6.05 -3.92
CA ALA A 172 17.79 -5.24 -4.08
C ALA A 172 18.85 -5.89 -4.98
N ARG A 173 19.50 -5.06 -5.77
CA ARG A 173 20.54 -5.44 -6.72
C ARG A 173 21.59 -4.34 -6.82
N PHE A 174 22.80 -4.74 -7.14
CA PHE A 174 23.83 -3.78 -7.53
C PHE A 174 23.77 -3.52 -9.03
N GLY A 175 24.02 -2.28 -9.43
CA GLY A 175 23.75 -1.80 -10.77
C GLY A 175 22.30 -1.35 -10.95
N ARG A 176 22.07 -0.50 -11.96
CA ARG A 176 20.74 0.02 -12.34
C ARG A 176 20.05 0.81 -11.20
N CYS A 177 20.79 1.65 -10.50
CA CYS A 177 20.27 2.52 -9.44
C CYS A 177 19.10 3.42 -9.88
N GLU A 178 18.99 3.71 -11.19
CA GLU A 178 17.89 4.47 -11.81
C GLU A 178 16.49 3.89 -11.57
N ILE A 179 16.37 2.61 -11.20
CA ILE A 179 15.07 1.96 -10.94
C ILE A 179 14.36 2.55 -9.73
N ASP A 180 15.11 3.09 -8.76
CA ASP A 180 14.51 3.67 -7.56
C ASP A 180 14.10 5.13 -7.75
N GLU A 181 14.40 5.76 -8.88
CA GLU A 181 14.07 7.18 -9.13
C GLU A 181 12.58 7.47 -8.95
N PRO A 182 11.65 6.70 -9.57
CA PRO A 182 10.22 6.93 -9.37
C PRO A 182 9.79 6.71 -7.91
N ALA A 183 10.47 5.81 -7.19
CA ALA A 183 10.17 5.55 -5.78
C ALA A 183 10.64 6.70 -4.88
N PHE A 184 11.80 7.30 -5.15
CA PHE A 184 12.24 8.49 -4.46
C PHE A 184 11.32 9.69 -4.72
N ASP A 185 10.83 9.84 -5.95
CA ASP A 185 9.88 10.90 -6.29
C ASP A 185 8.54 10.70 -5.55
N ALA A 186 8.00 9.48 -5.54
CA ALA A 186 6.81 9.16 -4.76
C ALA A 186 6.99 9.40 -3.25
N LEU A 187 8.16 9.08 -2.69
CA LEU A 187 8.48 9.35 -1.28
C LEU A 187 8.59 10.84 -0.98
N ARG A 188 9.15 11.64 -1.90
CA ARG A 188 9.17 13.11 -1.76
C ARG A 188 7.79 13.69 -1.85
N GLU A 189 6.97 13.21 -2.78
CA GLU A 189 5.57 13.60 -2.89
C GLU A 189 4.80 13.25 -1.61
N GLU A 190 5.04 12.10 -0.99
CA GLU A 190 4.45 11.76 0.30
C GLU A 190 4.90 12.72 1.40
N VAL A 191 6.19 13.04 1.50
CA VAL A 191 6.70 14.04 2.45
C VAL A 191 6.06 15.39 2.20
N LEU A 192 5.93 15.79 0.94
CA LEU A 192 5.31 17.06 0.55
C LEU A 192 3.82 17.07 0.87
N ARG A 193 3.09 16.00 0.57
CA ARG A 193 1.67 15.83 0.90
C ARG A 193 1.42 15.84 2.41
N HIS A 194 2.33 15.28 3.18
CA HIS A 194 2.25 15.30 4.63
C HIS A 194 2.67 16.64 5.23
N SER A 195 3.59 17.33 4.57
CA SER A 195 4.05 18.64 4.97
C SER A 195 3.12 19.77 4.63
N ASP A 196 2.33 19.61 3.57
CA ASP A 196 1.46 20.64 3.06
C ASP A 196 0.36 20.84 4.08
N PRO A 197 0.42 21.91 4.89
CA PRO A 197 -0.74 22.36 5.59
C PRO A 197 -1.54 23.11 4.53
N MET A 198 -2.27 22.40 3.69
CA MET A 198 -3.40 22.94 2.94
C MET A 198 -3.12 24.32 2.31
N ARG A 199 -2.52 24.41 1.11
CA ARG A 199 -2.60 25.66 0.32
C ARG A 199 -4.05 25.92 -0.12
N VAL A 200 -4.86 26.47 0.79
CA VAL A 200 -5.95 27.39 0.44
C VAL A 200 -5.30 28.75 0.22
N SER A 201 -5.59 29.35 -0.93
CA SER A 201 -5.35 30.76 -1.18
C SER A 201 -6.10 31.61 -0.14
N ASP A 202 -5.39 32.45 0.59
CA ASP A 202 -5.86 33.68 1.26
C ASP A 202 -7.27 33.67 1.87
N VAL A 203 -7.54 32.79 2.84
CA VAL A 203 -8.43 33.09 3.99
C VAL A 203 -7.96 32.24 5.18
N GLU A 204 -7.77 32.85 6.35
CA GLU A 204 -7.47 32.14 7.61
C GLU A 204 -8.50 31.05 7.91
N THR A 205 -8.08 29.80 8.13
CA THR A 205 -8.93 28.82 8.81
C THR A 205 -8.12 27.81 9.64
N GLU A 206 -8.47 27.73 10.92
CA GLU A 206 -7.94 26.80 11.91
C GLU A 206 -8.19 25.33 11.55
N TYR A 207 -7.21 24.46 11.83
CA TYR A 207 -7.32 23.01 11.72
C TYR A 207 -8.44 22.48 12.63
N ASN A 208 -9.53 22.01 12.02
CA ASN A 208 -10.63 21.33 12.70
C ASN A 208 -10.53 19.83 12.38
N PRO A 209 -10.34 18.92 13.37
CA PRO A 209 -10.35 17.48 13.12
C PRO A 209 -11.64 17.13 12.37
N LEU A 210 -11.54 16.41 11.23
CA LEU A 210 -12.64 16.07 10.33
C LEU A 210 -13.94 15.97 11.11
N ARG A 211 -14.76 17.03 11.03
CA ARG A 211 -16.07 17.04 11.66
C ARG A 211 -16.79 15.84 11.08
N LYS A 212 -17.38 15.03 11.95
CA LYS A 212 -18.30 13.97 11.52
C LYS A 212 -19.31 14.65 10.58
N LEU A 213 -19.42 14.18 9.34
CA LEU A 213 -20.48 14.61 8.44
C LEU A 213 -21.79 14.23 9.14
N THR A 214 -22.58 15.23 9.55
CA THR A 214 -23.74 15.09 10.43
C THR A 214 -24.96 15.69 9.78
N GLY A 215 -26.14 15.15 10.06
CA GLY A 215 -27.39 15.60 9.43
C GLY A 215 -27.82 14.74 8.25
N HIS A 216 -27.01 13.74 7.88
CA HIS A 216 -27.31 12.73 6.86
C HIS A 216 -27.70 11.42 7.53
N ARG A 217 -28.59 10.66 6.88
CA ARG A 217 -29.00 9.30 7.30
C ARG A 217 -27.85 8.31 7.12
N TRP A 218 -27.15 8.43 5.99
CA TRP A 218 -25.98 7.63 5.68
C TRP A 218 -24.90 8.48 5.02
N VAL A 219 -23.65 8.09 5.26
CA VAL A 219 -22.47 8.77 4.71
C VAL A 219 -21.49 7.70 4.26
N TYR A 220 -21.20 7.64 2.95
CA TYR A 220 -20.13 6.80 2.42
C TYR A 220 -18.76 7.42 2.71
N PRO A 221 -17.68 6.62 2.67
CA PRO A 221 -16.33 7.15 2.70
C PRO A 221 -16.15 8.25 1.66
N VAL A 222 -15.41 9.30 2.04
CA VAL A 222 -15.04 10.35 1.09
C VAL A 222 -14.20 9.72 -0.02
N SER A 223 -14.65 9.83 -1.25
CA SER A 223 -13.90 9.45 -2.45
C SER A 223 -13.63 10.69 -3.28
N GLU A 224 -12.37 10.89 -3.66
CA GLU A 224 -11.90 12.03 -4.42
C GLU A 224 -12.32 13.42 -3.87
N GLY A 225 -12.57 13.54 -2.57
CA GLY A 225 -12.96 14.80 -1.92
C GLY A 225 -14.47 15.07 -1.85
N LEU A 226 -15.32 14.13 -2.27
CA LEU A 226 -16.77 14.16 -2.09
C LEU A 226 -17.23 12.93 -1.30
N ALA A 227 -18.19 13.10 -0.41
CA ALA A 227 -18.90 12.00 0.23
C ALA A 227 -20.28 11.83 -0.40
N CYS A 228 -20.60 10.60 -0.81
CA CYS A 228 -21.97 10.23 -1.15
C CYS A 228 -22.78 10.14 0.14
N VAL A 229 -23.88 10.88 0.23
CA VAL A 229 -24.73 10.97 1.42
C VAL A 229 -26.16 10.62 1.08
N GLU A 230 -26.85 10.02 2.04
CA GLU A 230 -28.28 9.73 1.96
C GLU A 230 -29.02 10.63 2.94
N ASP A 231 -30.03 11.34 2.44
CA ASP A 231 -30.95 12.20 3.17
C ASP A 231 -32.41 11.75 3.00
N ASP A 232 -33.33 12.49 3.61
CA ASP A 232 -34.78 12.26 3.48
C ASP A 232 -35.33 12.37 2.07
N SER A 233 -34.67 13.16 1.22
CA SER A 233 -35.05 13.36 -0.17
C SER A 233 -34.33 12.44 -1.17
N GLY A 234 -33.36 11.63 -0.73
CA GLY A 234 -32.59 10.74 -1.59
C GLY A 234 -31.08 10.83 -1.37
N TRP A 235 -30.31 10.48 -2.39
CA TRP A 235 -28.85 10.47 -2.41
C TRP A 235 -28.29 11.72 -3.08
N GLY A 236 -27.21 12.24 -2.52
CA GLY A 236 -26.50 13.44 -3.01
C GLY A 236 -25.03 13.38 -2.63
N PHE A 237 -24.34 14.50 -2.83
CA PHE A 237 -22.91 14.60 -2.57
C PHE A 237 -22.59 15.86 -1.80
N VAL A 238 -21.82 15.70 -0.72
CA VAL A 238 -21.28 16.80 0.07
C VAL A 238 -19.76 16.83 -0.03
N ASP A 239 -19.17 18.01 0.12
CA ASP A 239 -17.73 18.13 0.29
C ASP A 239 -17.30 17.68 1.70
N THR A 240 -15.99 17.71 1.93
CA THR A 240 -15.38 17.37 3.23
C THR A 240 -15.77 18.32 4.37
N GLU A 241 -16.42 19.45 4.06
CA GLU A 241 -16.94 20.41 5.03
C GLU A 241 -18.46 20.28 5.25
N ASN A 242 -19.08 19.20 4.74
CA ASN A 242 -20.51 18.95 4.80
C ASN A 242 -21.36 19.98 4.03
N ARG A 243 -20.77 20.68 3.06
CA ARG A 243 -21.51 21.58 2.17
C ARG A 243 -22.06 20.75 1.00
N VAL A 244 -23.32 20.98 0.65
CA VAL A 244 -23.97 20.29 -0.48
C VAL A 244 -23.31 20.73 -1.79
N VAL A 245 -22.71 19.78 -2.49
CA VAL A 245 -22.14 19.97 -3.84
C VAL A 245 -23.16 19.55 -4.88
N ILE A 246 -23.79 18.39 -4.68
CA ILE A 246 -24.90 17.91 -5.50
C ILE A 246 -26.07 17.61 -4.57
N PRO A 247 -27.23 18.27 -4.75
CA PRO A 247 -28.40 18.05 -3.91
C PRO A 247 -28.84 16.58 -3.84
N SER A 248 -29.34 16.17 -2.68
CA SER A 248 -29.79 14.81 -2.41
C SER A 248 -31.13 14.51 -3.09
N THR A 249 -31.12 14.36 -4.42
CA THR A 249 -32.31 14.15 -5.26
C THR A 249 -32.31 12.81 -6.01
N PHE A 250 -31.24 12.03 -5.90
CA PHE A 250 -31.13 10.73 -6.56
C PHE A 250 -31.81 9.63 -5.73
N HIS A 251 -32.31 8.59 -6.38
CA HIS A 251 -32.82 7.41 -5.70
C HIS A 251 -31.69 6.53 -5.17
N TRP A 252 -30.54 6.55 -5.84
CA TRP A 252 -29.31 5.89 -5.44
C TRP A 252 -28.10 6.58 -6.08
N ALA A 253 -26.94 6.51 -5.45
CA ALA A 253 -25.70 7.04 -6.01
C ALA A 253 -24.48 6.25 -5.54
N CYS A 254 -23.53 6.02 -6.44
CA CYS A 254 -22.24 5.43 -6.14
C CYS A 254 -21.19 6.50 -5.77
N SER A 255 -20.07 6.08 -5.18
CA SER A 255 -18.94 6.98 -4.93
C SER A 255 -18.26 7.40 -6.23
N PHE A 256 -17.64 8.57 -6.23
CA PHE A 256 -16.87 9.06 -7.38
C PHE A 256 -15.61 8.21 -7.62
N HIS A 257 -15.38 7.85 -8.88
CA HIS A 257 -14.16 7.22 -9.40
C HIS A 257 -13.79 7.85 -10.74
N GLU A 258 -12.52 8.22 -10.91
CA GLU A 258 -11.99 8.99 -12.04
C GLU A 258 -12.83 10.26 -12.37
N GLY A 259 -13.42 10.89 -11.35
CA GLY A 259 -14.29 12.05 -11.51
C GLY A 259 -15.72 11.76 -12.02
N ARG A 260 -16.17 10.50 -11.96
CA ARG A 260 -17.52 10.08 -12.39
C ARG A 260 -18.24 9.30 -11.32
N ALA A 261 -19.56 9.41 -11.28
CA ALA A 261 -20.40 8.60 -10.41
C ALA A 261 -21.65 8.11 -11.14
N GLU A 262 -21.98 6.84 -10.93
CA GLU A 262 -23.26 6.27 -11.31
C GLU A 262 -24.33 6.77 -10.35
N VAL A 263 -25.46 7.21 -10.90
CA VAL A 263 -26.60 7.66 -10.12
C VAL A 263 -27.89 7.11 -10.71
N GLU A 264 -28.85 6.84 -9.84
CA GLU A 264 -30.20 6.41 -10.20
C GLU A 264 -31.19 7.54 -9.92
N THR A 265 -32.08 7.78 -10.87
CA THR A 265 -33.21 8.71 -10.75
C THR A 265 -34.52 7.94 -10.90
N GLU A 266 -35.65 8.63 -10.79
CA GLU A 266 -36.96 8.05 -11.09
C GLU A 266 -37.06 7.50 -12.53
N THR A 267 -36.31 8.04 -13.49
CA THR A 267 -36.38 7.64 -14.91
C THR A 267 -35.36 6.57 -15.32
N GLY A 268 -34.41 6.23 -14.45
CA GLY A 268 -33.34 5.27 -14.73
C GLY A 268 -31.96 5.71 -14.22
N MET A 269 -30.95 4.92 -14.57
CA MET A 269 -29.54 5.15 -14.22
C MET A 269 -28.83 6.04 -15.25
N GLY A 270 -27.95 6.90 -14.75
CA GLY A 270 -27.13 7.84 -15.50
C GLY A 270 -25.71 7.95 -14.90
N LEU A 271 -24.83 8.63 -15.62
CA LEU A 271 -23.45 8.89 -15.21
C LEU A 271 -23.24 10.39 -15.11
N ILE A 272 -22.75 10.88 -13.98
CA ILE A 272 -22.53 12.30 -13.73
C ILE A 272 -21.05 12.63 -13.53
N ASP A 273 -20.68 13.87 -13.82
CA ASP A 273 -19.41 14.46 -13.41
C ASP A 273 -19.46 14.99 -11.96
N ARG A 274 -18.32 15.48 -11.47
CA ARG A 274 -18.18 16.03 -10.11
C ARG A 274 -18.98 17.30 -9.83
N GLN A 275 -19.49 17.95 -10.88
CA GLN A 275 -20.36 19.12 -10.78
C GLN A 275 -21.84 18.72 -10.85
N GLY A 276 -22.14 17.43 -11.02
CA GLY A 276 -23.50 16.90 -11.18
C GLY A 276 -24.04 17.03 -12.61
N ASN A 277 -23.20 17.38 -13.60
CA ASN A 277 -23.64 17.38 -14.99
C ASN A 277 -23.67 15.96 -15.54
N TRP A 278 -24.67 15.68 -16.38
CA TRP A 278 -24.81 14.38 -17.04
C TRP A 278 -23.73 14.18 -18.10
N ILE A 279 -22.94 13.13 -17.91
CA ILE A 279 -22.09 12.53 -18.95
C ILE A 279 -22.94 11.55 -19.77
N ILE A 280 -23.75 10.74 -19.07
CA ILE A 280 -24.74 9.85 -19.67
C ILE A 280 -26.09 10.15 -18.99
N PRO A 281 -27.14 10.52 -19.75
CA PRO A 281 -28.43 10.89 -19.17
C PRO A 281 -29.12 9.68 -18.49
N PRO A 282 -29.96 9.92 -17.48
CA PRO A 282 -30.52 8.86 -16.63
C PRO A 282 -31.75 8.18 -17.25
N VAL A 283 -31.54 7.51 -18.39
CA VAL A 283 -32.59 6.88 -19.20
C VAL A 283 -32.34 5.38 -19.42
N TYR A 284 -31.40 4.80 -18.66
CA TYR A 284 -30.92 3.45 -18.84
C TYR A 284 -31.28 2.55 -17.66
N GLU A 285 -31.41 1.25 -17.91
CA GLU A 285 -31.74 0.27 -16.87
C GLU A 285 -30.56 0.04 -15.93
N ILE A 286 -29.36 -0.07 -16.50
CA ILE A 286 -28.10 -0.29 -15.77
C ILE A 286 -27.03 0.56 -16.43
N ILE A 287 -26.22 1.22 -15.60
CA ILE A 287 -24.91 1.73 -15.99
C ILE A 287 -23.89 1.02 -15.10
N ASP A 288 -22.87 0.45 -15.73
CA ASP A 288 -21.80 -0.34 -15.11
C ASP A 288 -20.47 0.27 -15.58
N TYR A 289 -19.89 1.14 -14.75
CA TYR A 289 -18.63 1.82 -15.04
C TYR A 289 -17.45 1.02 -14.48
N ASP A 290 -16.51 0.66 -15.36
CA ASP A 290 -15.25 0.03 -15.00
C ASP A 290 -14.14 1.09 -14.95
N PRO A 291 -13.66 1.47 -13.75
CA PRO A 291 -12.63 2.49 -13.61
C PRO A 291 -11.23 2.00 -13.99
N VAL A 292 -11.00 0.69 -14.21
CA VAL A 292 -9.69 0.16 -14.60
C VAL A 292 -9.47 0.31 -16.10
N GLU A 293 -10.52 0.03 -16.89
CA GLU A 293 -10.49 0.10 -18.35
C GLU A 293 -11.10 1.41 -18.89
N SER A 294 -11.61 2.27 -17.99
CA SER A 294 -12.30 3.54 -18.29
C SER A 294 -13.43 3.40 -19.32
N ASN A 295 -14.17 2.29 -19.27
CA ASN A 295 -15.30 2.03 -20.15
C ASN A 295 -16.61 1.89 -19.38
N VAL A 296 -17.72 2.18 -20.06
CA VAL A 296 -19.05 2.18 -19.46
C VAL A 296 -19.94 1.22 -20.22
N PHE A 297 -20.46 0.21 -19.53
CA PHE A 297 -21.48 -0.68 -20.09
C PHE A 297 -22.86 -0.18 -19.70
N VAL A 298 -23.71 0.01 -20.70
CA VAL A 298 -25.04 0.55 -20.52
C VAL A 298 -26.07 -0.46 -20.98
N ARG A 299 -27.09 -0.70 -20.17
CA ARG A 299 -28.20 -1.59 -20.49
C ARG A 299 -29.48 -0.80 -20.80
N LYS A 300 -30.13 -1.14 -21.91
CA LYS A 300 -31.42 -0.58 -22.32
C LYS A 300 -32.27 -1.66 -22.97
N GLU A 301 -33.52 -1.81 -22.52
CA GLU A 301 -34.47 -2.79 -23.05
C GLU A 301 -33.91 -4.23 -23.04
N GLY A 302 -33.14 -4.58 -21.99
CA GLY A 302 -32.48 -5.88 -21.86
C GLY A 302 -31.22 -6.09 -22.71
N LEU A 303 -30.85 -5.15 -23.58
CA LEU A 303 -29.65 -5.20 -24.42
C LEU A 303 -28.54 -4.31 -23.86
N TRP A 304 -27.30 -4.61 -24.20
CA TRP A 304 -26.10 -3.92 -23.72
C TRP A 304 -25.36 -3.21 -24.85
N ALA A 305 -24.83 -2.04 -24.55
CA ALA A 305 -23.90 -1.31 -25.41
C ALA A 305 -22.73 -0.75 -24.60
N GLU A 306 -21.59 -0.60 -25.25
CA GLU A 306 -20.40 0.05 -24.69
C GLU A 306 -20.40 1.54 -25.03
N PHE A 307 -20.05 2.33 -24.03
CA PHE A 307 -19.87 3.77 -24.09
C PHE A 307 -18.44 4.09 -23.63
N ASP A 308 -17.83 5.11 -24.23
CA ASP A 308 -16.54 5.60 -23.79
C ASP A 308 -16.64 6.45 -22.52
N TYR A 309 -15.48 6.81 -21.96
CA TYR A 309 -15.36 7.66 -20.77
C TYR A 309 -15.99 9.07 -20.90
N LEU A 310 -16.36 9.50 -22.10
CA LEU A 310 -17.05 10.77 -22.37
C LEU A 310 -18.56 10.58 -22.59
N GLY A 311 -19.08 9.36 -22.44
CA GLY A 311 -20.49 9.05 -22.64
C GLY A 311 -20.88 8.91 -24.12
N ARG A 312 -19.92 8.70 -25.02
CA ARG A 312 -20.20 8.45 -26.44
C ARG A 312 -20.35 6.97 -26.68
N GLN A 313 -21.50 6.57 -27.23
CA GLN A 313 -21.79 5.19 -27.60
C GLN A 313 -20.79 4.68 -28.65
N GLN A 314 -20.12 3.57 -28.36
CA GLN A 314 -19.13 2.91 -29.22
C GLN A 314 -19.69 1.67 -29.92
N SER A 315 -20.67 0.99 -29.33
CA SER A 315 -21.29 -0.21 -29.90
C SER A 315 -22.81 -0.06 -30.04
N GLU A 316 -23.42 -0.84 -30.94
CA GLU A 316 -24.87 -1.02 -30.96
C GLU A 316 -25.32 -1.86 -29.74
N PHE A 317 -26.62 -1.79 -29.43
CA PHE A 317 -27.21 -2.57 -28.35
C PHE A 317 -27.37 -4.04 -28.78
N GLY A 318 -26.78 -4.97 -28.02
CA GLY A 318 -26.81 -6.42 -28.28
C GLY A 318 -26.78 -7.28 -27.01
N GLU A 319 -26.81 -8.61 -27.16
CA GLU A 319 -26.68 -9.53 -26.02
C GLU A 319 -25.25 -9.52 -25.48
N ARG A 320 -25.08 -9.35 -24.16
CA ARG A 320 -23.76 -9.40 -23.48
C ARG A 320 -23.50 -10.85 -23.09
N GLU A 321 -22.48 -11.48 -23.67
CA GLU A 321 -21.97 -12.75 -23.16
C GLU A 321 -21.46 -12.53 -21.73
N ALA A 322 -21.96 -13.31 -20.77
CA ALA A 322 -21.66 -13.15 -19.36
C ALA A 322 -20.14 -13.25 -19.13
N ARG A 323 -19.52 -12.17 -18.64
CA ARG A 323 -18.15 -12.19 -18.13
C ARG A 323 -18.10 -13.15 -16.93
N THR A 324 -17.46 -14.32 -17.11
CA THR A 324 -16.98 -15.20 -16.03
C THR A 324 -15.89 -14.56 -15.20
#